data_AF-A0A448WN67-F1
#
_entry.id   AF-A0A448WN67-F1
#
_cell.length_a   1.000
_cell.length_b   1.000
_cell.length_c   1.000
_cell.angle_alpha   90.00
_cell.angle_beta   90.00
_cell.angle_gamma   90.00
#
_symmetry.space_group_name_H-M   'P 1'
#
loop_
_entity.id
_entity.type
_entity.pdbx_description
1 polymer ?
#
loop_
_entity_poly.entity_id
_entity_poly.type
_entity_poly.pdbx_seq_one_letter_code
_entity_poly.pdbx_strand_id
1 'polypeptide(L)' 'MPYDILRHKISITKGEERRKARKELLLKMGAKPPKRAYINYKELMAQKKKDKLIESIAAKNVTKIMRHA' A
#
# COMPACT_ATOMS: atom_id res chain seq x y z
N MET A 1 -18.21 -15.79 4.90
CA MET A 1 -17.49 -15.93 3.62
C MET A 1 -17.91 -14.82 2.64
N PRO A 2 -17.32 -13.62 2.72
CA PRO A 2 -17.66 -12.49 1.84
C PRO A 2 -16.85 -12.43 0.52
N TYR A 3 -15.81 -13.27 0.39
CA TYR A 3 -14.91 -13.26 -0.76
C TYR A 3 -15.47 -13.96 -2.01
N ASP A 4 -16.49 -14.81 -1.85
CA ASP A 4 -17.11 -15.52 -2.97
C ASP A 4 -17.87 -14.56 -3.90
N ILE A 5 -18.57 -13.57 -3.33
CA ILE A 5 -19.22 -12.50 -4.10
C ILE A 5 -18.18 -11.70 -4.89
N LEU A 6 -17.03 -11.40 -4.28
CA LEU A 6 -15.93 -10.71 -4.94
C LEU A 6 -15.34 -11.55 -6.08
N ARG A 7 -15.18 -12.87 -5.86
CA ARG A 7 -14.70 -13.80 -6.87
C ARG A 7 -15.64 -13.90 -8.06
N HIS A 8 -16.96 -13.93 -7.83
CA HIS A 8 -17.97 -13.91 -8.90
C HIS A 8 -17.92 -12.61 -9.69
N LYS A 9 -17.87 -11.45 -9.02
CA LYS A 9 -17.72 -10.14 -9.69
C LYS A 9 -16.46 -10.07 -10.56
N ILE A 10 -15.34 -10.61 -10.08
CA ILE A 10 -14.08 -10.66 -10.83
C ILE A 10 -14.19 -11.60 -12.04
N SER A 11 -14.96 -12.69 -11.96
CA SER A 11 -15.12 -13.61 -13.09
C SER A 11 -15.83 -12.98 -14.30
N ILE A 12 -16.65 -11.95 -14.05
CA ILE A 12 -17.39 -11.21 -15.09
C ILE A 12 -16.48 -10.22 -15.83
N THR A 13 -15.46 -9.67 -15.17
CA THR A 13 -14.52 -8.73 -15.79
C THR A 13 -13.50 -9.45 -16.67
N LYS A 14 -12.87 -8.76 -17.63
CA LYS A 14 -11.92 -9.35 -18.59
C LYS A 14 -10.58 -8.61 -18.58
N GLY A 15 -9.56 -9.23 -19.17
CA GLY A 15 -8.27 -8.58 -19.44
C GLY A 15 -7.45 -8.24 -18.21
N GLU A 16 -6.85 -7.05 -18.20
CA GLU A 16 -5.95 -6.56 -17.16
C GLU A 16 -6.65 -6.27 -15.84
N GLU A 17 -7.86 -5.72 -15.91
CA GLU A 17 -8.64 -5.37 -14.72
C GLU A 17 -8.99 -6.61 -13.90
N ARG A 18 -9.34 -7.72 -14.58
CA ARG A 18 -9.55 -9.01 -13.92
C ARG A 18 -8.29 -9.48 -13.17
N ARG A 19 -7.12 -9.32 -13.80
CA ARG A 19 -5.83 -9.74 -13.20
C ARG A 19 -5.51 -8.91 -11.96
N LYS A 20 -5.71 -7.59 -12.01
CA LYS A 20 -5.52 -6.68 -10.86
C LYS A 20 -6.47 -7.03 -9.72
N ALA A 21 -7.77 -7.13 -10.00
CA ALA A 21 -8.79 -7.41 -8.99
C ALA A 21 -8.60 -8.80 -8.34
N ARG A 22 -8.19 -9.82 -9.11
CA ARG A 22 -7.85 -11.14 -8.57
C ARG A 22 -6.65 -11.09 -7.64
N LYS A 23 -5.59 -10.36 -8.01
CA LYS A 23 -4.40 -10.21 -7.18
C LYS A 23 -4.73 -9.54 -5.84
N GLU A 24 -5.52 -8.47 -5.87
CA GLU A 24 -5.98 -7.78 -4.67
C GLU A 24 -6.83 -8.66 -3.77
N LEU A 25 -7.75 -9.44 -4.34
CA LEU A 25 -8.55 -10.40 -3.58
C LEU A 25 -7.65 -11.42 -2.87
N LEU A 26 -6.69 -12.01 -3.58
CA LEU A 26 -5.77 -12.99 -3.00
C LEU A 26 -4.96 -12.39 -1.84
N LEU A 27 -4.47 -11.16 -2.00
CA LEU A 27 -3.76 -10.46 -0.91
C LEU A 27 -4.68 -10.25 0.30
N LYS A 28 -5.94 -9.89 0.11
CA LYS A 28 -6.94 -9.78 1.20
C LYS A 28 -7.22 -11.12 1.89
N MET A 29 -7.07 -12.24 1.17
CA MET A 29 -7.25 -13.59 1.70
C MET A 29 -5.98 -14.14 2.39
N GLY A 30 -4.94 -13.31 2.55
CA GLY A 30 -3.70 -13.69 3.23
C GLY A 30 -2.67 -14.34 2.30
N ALA A 31 -2.83 -14.24 0.97
CA ALA A 31 -1.77 -14.64 0.06
C ALA A 31 -0.50 -13.83 0.30
N LYS A 32 0.65 -14.48 0.14
CA LYS A 32 1.95 -13.83 0.33
C LYS A 32 2.09 -12.62 -0.60
N PRO A 33 2.50 -11.44 -0.10
CA PRO A 33 2.69 -10.27 -0.93
C PRO A 33 3.80 -10.49 -1.97
N PRO A 34 3.75 -9.77 -3.10
CA PRO A 34 4.79 -9.87 -4.11
C PRO A 34 6.16 -9.50 -3.53
N LYS A 35 7.21 -10.13 -4.05
CA LYS A 35 8.59 -9.82 -3.66
C LYS A 35 8.86 -8.35 -3.98
N ARG A 36 9.48 -7.64 -3.03
CA ARG A 36 9.92 -6.26 -3.24
C ARG A 36 10.92 -6.23 -4.40
N ALA A 37 10.84 -5.19 -5.21
CA ALA A 37 11.85 -4.94 -6.23
C ALA A 37 13.24 -4.82 -5.58
N TYR A 38 14.28 -5.14 -6.35
CA TYR A 38 15.63 -4.85 -5.92
C TYR A 38 15.83 -3.34 -5.79
N ILE A 39 16.50 -2.91 -4.72
CA ILE A 39 16.83 -1.51 -4.45
C ILE A 39 18.28 -1.49 -3.97
N ASN A 40 19.08 -0.55 -4.47
CA ASN A 40 20.44 -0.35 -3.98
C ASN A 40 20.42 0.11 -2.51
N TYR A 41 21.31 -0.45 -1.68
CA TYR A 41 21.33 -0.15 -0.25
C TYR A 41 21.56 1.34 0.07
N LYS A 42 22.41 2.03 -0.70
CA LYS A 42 22.67 3.46 -0.50
C LYS A 42 21.41 4.29 -0.77
N GLU A 43 20.67 3.95 -1.82
CA GLU A 43 19.41 4.59 -2.18
C GLU A 43 18.33 4.33 -1.12
N LEU A 44 18.23 3.08 -0.64
CA LEU A 44 17.30 2.70 0.43
C LEU A 44 17.54 3.54 1.69
N MET A 45 18.80 3.74 2.09
CA MET A 45 19.12 4.53 3.27
C MET A 45 18.89 6.03 3.08
N ALA A 46 19.14 6.54 1.87
CA ALA A 46 18.82 7.92 1.54
C ALA A 46 17.29 8.17 1.59
N GLN A 47 16.48 7.25 1.07
CA GLN A 47 15.02 7.31 1.13
C GLN A 47 14.53 7.29 2.58
N LYS A 48 14.98 6.33 3.40
CA LYS A 48 14.60 6.26 4.83
C LYS A 48 14.91 7.55 5.61
N LYS A 49 16.03 8.20 5.32
CA LYS A 49 16.38 9.49 5.94
C LYS A 49 15.39 10.59 5.55
N LYS A 50 15.01 10.65 4.27
CA LYS A 50 14.02 11.62 3.77
C LYS A 50 12.64 11.36 4.40
N ASP A 51 12.21 10.11 4.43
CA ASP A 51 10.90 9.73 4.98
C ASP A 51 10.79 10.12 6.46
N LYS A 52 11.84 9.83 7.25
CA LYS A 52 11.88 10.24 8.67
C LYS A 52 11.83 11.75 8.85
N LEU A 53 12.47 12.52 7.96
CA LEU A 53 12.40 13.98 8.00
C LEU A 53 10.98 14.46 7.69
N ILE A 54 10.35 13.92 6.65
CA ILE A 54 8.97 14.24 6.27
C ILE A 54 8.01 13.91 7.42
N GLU A 55 8.15 12.73 8.03
CA GLU A 55 7.33 12.31 9.17
C GLU A 55 7.49 13.26 10.37
N SER A 56 8.72 13.71 10.64
CA SER A 56 8.99 14.67 11.72
C SER A 56 8.36 16.04 11.44
N ILE A 57 8.34 16.49 10.18
CA ILE A 57 7.71 17.75 9.78
C ILE A 57 6.19 17.62 9.86
N ALA A 58 5.62 16.51 9.37
CA ALA A 58 4.19 16.24 9.47
C ALA A 58 3.73 16.23 10.94
N ALA A 59 4.47 15.58 11.84
CA ALA A 59 4.16 15.55 13.27
C ALA A 59 4.17 16.96 13.91
N LYS A 60 5.12 17.82 13.53
CA LYS A 60 5.18 19.21 13.99
C LYS A 60 3.99 20.04 13.49
N ASN A 61 3.54 19.79 12.26
CA ASN A 61 2.39 20.49 11.69
C ASN A 61 1.07 20.07 12.36
N VAL A 62 0.88 18.77 12.62
CA VAL A 62 -0.30 18.27 13.36
C VAL A 62 -0.36 18.85 14.76
N THR A 63 0.76 18.82 15.50
CA THR A 63 0.82 19.38 16.86
C THR A 63 0.60 20.90 16.87
N LYS A 64 1.01 21.63 15.84
CA LYS A 64 0.69 23.06 15.70
C LYS A 64 -0.80 23.30 15.49
N ILE A 65 -1.46 22.51 14.64
CA ILE A 65 -2.91 22.62 14.38
C ILE A 65 -3.70 22.35 15.67
N MET A 66 -3.35 21.30 16.42
CA MET A 66 -4.04 20.94 17.67
C MET A 66 -3.88 21.97 18.81
N ARG A 67 -2.87 22.85 18.76
CA ARG A 67 -2.66 23.89 19.78
C ARG A 67 -3.44 25.18 19.52
N HIS A 68 -4.00 25.33 18.33
CA HIS A 68 -4.71 26.54 17.90
C HIS A 68 -6.19 26.28 17.54
N ALA A 69 -6.71 25.09 17.85
CA ALA A 69 -8.12 24.72 17.77
C ALA A 69 -8.71 24.66 19.18
#